data_AF-A0A9P1F1G9-F1
#
_entry.id   AF-A0A9P1F1G9-F1
#
_cell.length_a   1.000
_cell.length_b   1.000
_cell.length_c   1.000
_cell.angle_alpha   90.00
_cell.angle_beta   90.00
_cell.angle_gamma   90.00
#
_symmetry.space_group_name_H-M   'P 1'
#
loop_
_entity.id
_entity.type
_entity.pdbx_description
1 polymer ?
#
loop_
_entity_poly.entity_id
_entity_poly.type
_entity_poly.pdbx_seq_one_letter_code
_entity_poly.pdbx_strand_id
1 'polypeptide(L)'
;MRCLSVETALILMLFVGPAHFEPAADFFKFRKSTLHKFNEARRILASGDIAKIARVFEGIPEFQANVAVDLLGPAADMYQLKWSRQLEQIGYEYVQEKKKATNVLESIEYKEHIGFYWMGDMKQVISSILKSLPLGALADSLNSMMEILETILMVIWIGVAAPKSTPLQKGAHFGPAEVLFAERFEIGCFSEILYSVCFLNKIPHRDVFFKEGVACTSCGNGTHCEFWEEADGTIEEGELCVPKKTKGEVNGNRRIGWIVGVTVMCVTMFG
;
A
#
# COMPACT_ATOMS: atom_id res chain seq x y z
N MET A 1 -11.08 30.93 16.53
CA MET A 1 -11.03 29.47 16.31
C MET A 1 -9.58 29.11 16.03
N ARG A 2 -8.94 28.33 16.91
CA ARG A 2 -7.56 27.87 16.70
C ARG A 2 -7.67 26.52 15.99
N CYS A 3 -7.35 26.49 14.70
CA CYS A 3 -7.18 25.21 14.00
C CYS A 3 -6.10 24.41 14.73
N LEU A 4 -6.41 23.16 15.09
CA LEU A 4 -5.39 22.19 15.49
C LEU A 4 -4.43 22.10 14.31
N SER A 5 -3.15 22.43 14.48
CA SER A 5 -2.18 22.25 13.40
C SER A 5 -2.12 20.78 13.01
N VAL A 6 -1.91 20.49 11.73
CA VAL A 6 -1.76 19.11 11.24
C VAL A 6 -0.67 18.35 12.02
N GLU A 7 0.37 19.05 12.49
CA GLU A 7 1.37 18.51 13.42
C GLU A 7 0.76 18.08 14.75
N THR A 8 -0.11 18.90 15.37
CA THR A 8 -0.81 18.49 16.59
C THR A 8 -1.80 17.35 16.37
N ALA A 9 -2.43 17.25 15.19
CA ALA A 9 -3.25 16.08 14.86
C ALA A 9 -2.39 14.82 14.71
N LEU A 10 -1.22 14.91 14.04
CA LEU A 10 -0.24 13.83 13.92
C LEU A 10 0.35 13.41 15.26
N ILE A 11 0.62 14.36 16.15
CA ILE A 11 1.11 14.09 17.50
C ILE A 11 0.01 13.47 18.36
N LEU A 12 -1.24 13.92 18.27
CA LEU A 12 -2.38 13.30 18.96
C LEU A 12 -2.59 11.85 18.50
N MET A 13 -2.29 11.52 17.23
CA MET A 13 -2.31 10.16 16.68
C MET A 13 -1.26 9.21 17.31
N LEU A 14 -0.20 9.73 17.93
CA LEU A 14 0.81 8.93 18.65
C LEU A 14 0.42 8.59 20.09
N PHE A 15 -0.62 9.21 20.65
CA PHE A 15 -1.02 9.06 22.06
C PHE A 15 -2.33 8.28 22.27
N VAL A 16 -2.98 7.78 21.22
CA VAL A 16 -4.19 6.95 21.37
C VAL A 16 -3.75 5.52 21.76
N GLY A 17 -4.02 5.15 23.01
CA GLY A 17 -3.66 3.87 23.63
C GLY A 17 -4.31 2.64 22.97
N PRO A 18 -3.91 1.43 23.41
CA PRO A 18 -4.18 0.19 22.69
C PRO A 18 -5.65 -0.20 22.84
N ALA A 19 -6.39 -0.25 21.75
CA ALA A 19 -7.72 -0.85 21.71
C ALA A 19 -7.66 -2.17 20.93
N HIS A 20 -8.15 -3.21 21.59
CA HIS A 20 -8.23 -4.62 21.22
C HIS A 20 -8.45 -4.92 19.73
N PHE A 21 -7.69 -5.88 19.20
CA PHE A 21 -7.93 -6.50 17.90
C PHE A 21 -7.97 -8.04 18.03
N GLU A 22 -8.93 -8.67 17.36
CA GLU A 22 -9.18 -10.13 17.38
C GLU A 22 -8.15 -10.90 16.52
N PRO A 23 -7.64 -12.07 16.96
CA PRO A 23 -6.50 -12.71 16.31
C PRO A 23 -6.91 -13.87 15.38
N ALA A 24 -6.19 -13.99 14.26
CA ALA A 24 -6.09 -15.14 13.32
C ALA A 24 -6.91 -15.11 12.01
N ALA A 25 -8.22 -14.81 11.99
CA ALA A 25 -8.96 -14.73 10.71
C ALA A 25 -8.56 -13.53 9.84
N ASP A 26 -7.99 -12.49 10.47
CA ASP A 26 -7.68 -11.20 9.84
C ASP A 26 -6.30 -11.12 9.16
N PHE A 27 -5.41 -12.10 9.31
CA PHE A 27 -4.06 -12.01 8.70
C PHE A 27 -4.10 -12.03 7.16
N PHE A 28 -4.90 -12.94 6.57
CA PHE A 28 -5.05 -12.98 5.11
C PHE A 28 -5.79 -11.75 4.58
N LYS A 29 -6.71 -11.19 5.38
CA LYS A 29 -7.41 -9.95 5.05
C LYS A 29 -6.47 -8.75 5.12
N PHE A 30 -5.57 -8.70 6.09
CA PHE A 30 -4.52 -7.69 6.20
C PHE A 30 -3.62 -7.69 4.98
N ARG A 31 -3.04 -8.84 4.59
CA ARG A 31 -2.15 -8.92 3.41
C ARG A 31 -2.85 -8.40 2.15
N LYS A 32 -4.07 -8.89 1.90
CA LYS A 32 -4.85 -8.47 0.72
C LYS A 32 -5.22 -6.99 0.77
N SER A 33 -5.70 -6.52 1.91
CA SER A 33 -6.14 -5.13 2.10
C SER A 33 -4.98 -4.15 1.99
N THR A 34 -3.89 -4.39 2.70
CA THR A 34 -2.69 -3.54 2.65
C THR A 34 -2.09 -3.52 1.25
N LEU A 35 -1.95 -4.67 0.59
CA LEU A 35 -1.45 -4.73 -0.78
C LEU A 35 -2.36 -3.99 -1.76
N HIS A 36 -3.68 -4.17 -1.63
CA HIS A 36 -4.66 -3.49 -2.46
C HIS A 36 -4.53 -1.97 -2.32
N LYS A 37 -4.43 -1.45 -1.09
CA LYS A 37 -4.26 0.00 -0.85
C LYS A 37 -2.96 0.56 -1.41
N PHE A 38 -1.83 -0.14 -1.26
CA PHE A 38 -0.57 0.30 -1.89
C PHE A 38 -0.67 0.34 -3.42
N ASN A 39 -1.29 -0.67 -4.03
CA ASN A 39 -1.49 -0.69 -5.47
C ASN A 39 -2.48 0.39 -5.92
N GLU A 40 -3.53 0.65 -5.15
CA GLU A 40 -4.48 1.72 -5.43
C GLU A 40 -3.81 3.10 -5.39
N ALA A 41 -3.00 3.37 -4.36
CA ALA A 41 -2.20 4.58 -4.30
C ALA A 41 -1.28 4.72 -5.53
N ARG A 42 -0.65 3.61 -5.96
CA ARG A 42 0.19 3.57 -7.17
C ARG A 42 -0.60 3.79 -8.45
N ARG A 43 -1.86 3.36 -8.55
CA ARG A 43 -2.75 3.66 -9.70
C ARG A 43 -3.07 5.12 -9.78
N ILE A 44 -3.47 5.73 -8.67
CA ILE A 44 -3.77 7.17 -8.60
C ILE A 44 -2.55 8.00 -9.03
N LEU A 45 -1.33 7.55 -8.67
CA LEU A 45 -0.07 8.14 -9.16
C LEU A 45 0.14 7.93 -10.66
N ALA A 46 -0.04 6.71 -11.14
CA ALA A 46 0.15 6.35 -12.55
C ALA A 46 -0.84 7.07 -13.47
N SER A 47 -2.09 7.21 -13.06
CA SER A 47 -3.13 7.94 -13.81
C SER A 47 -2.94 9.46 -13.78
N GLY A 48 -2.17 10.00 -12.82
CA GLY A 48 -2.08 11.44 -12.57
C GLY A 48 -3.31 12.02 -11.85
N ASP A 49 -4.15 11.17 -11.26
CA ASP A 49 -5.35 11.61 -10.53
C ASP A 49 -5.02 12.34 -9.23
N ILE A 50 -3.78 12.28 -8.75
CA ILE A 50 -3.31 13.11 -7.63
C ILE A 50 -3.55 14.60 -7.90
N ALA A 51 -3.43 15.06 -9.14
CA ALA A 51 -3.73 16.46 -9.47
C ALA A 51 -5.21 16.81 -9.20
N LYS A 52 -6.14 15.86 -9.38
CA LYS A 52 -7.56 16.03 -9.05
C LYS A 52 -7.76 16.03 -7.53
N ILE A 53 -7.09 15.13 -6.82
CA ILE A 53 -7.11 15.09 -5.34
C ILE A 53 -6.55 16.40 -4.77
N ALA A 54 -5.44 16.90 -5.33
CA ALA A 54 -4.81 18.12 -4.88
C ALA A 54 -5.73 19.34 -5.01
N ARG A 55 -6.52 19.41 -6.11
CA ARG A 55 -7.57 20.42 -6.30
C ARG A 55 -8.64 20.39 -5.23
N VAL A 56 -9.08 19.20 -4.81
CA VAL A 56 -10.07 19.05 -3.73
C VAL A 56 -9.56 19.64 -2.41
N PHE A 57 -8.25 19.55 -2.18
CA PHE A 57 -7.59 20.02 -0.96
C PHE A 57 -6.88 21.37 -1.10
N GLU A 58 -7.11 22.12 -2.18
CA GLU A 58 -6.54 23.46 -2.39
C GLU A 58 -6.90 24.46 -1.27
N GLY A 59 -7.95 24.19 -0.51
CA GLY A 59 -8.32 24.98 0.67
C GLY A 59 -7.56 24.65 1.96
N ILE A 60 -6.66 23.65 1.96
CA ILE A 60 -5.89 23.21 3.15
C ILE A 60 -4.42 23.62 2.96
N PRO A 61 -3.96 24.72 3.59
CA PRO A 61 -2.61 25.25 3.42
C PRO A 61 -1.51 24.24 3.76
N GLU A 62 -1.74 23.39 4.77
CA GLU A 62 -0.77 22.35 5.16
C GLU A 62 -0.64 21.23 4.12
N PHE A 63 -1.69 20.96 3.34
CA PHE A 63 -1.62 19.98 2.25
C PHE A 63 -0.82 20.57 1.08
N GLN A 64 -1.12 21.81 0.68
CA GLN A 64 -0.40 22.49 -0.40
C GLN A 64 1.10 22.68 -0.11
N ALA A 65 1.47 22.94 1.14
CA ALA A 65 2.86 23.16 1.54
C ALA A 65 3.71 21.86 1.60
N ASN A 66 3.07 20.68 1.56
CA ASN A 66 3.72 19.40 1.84
C ASN A 66 3.57 18.34 0.74
N VAL A 67 2.72 18.54 -0.27
CA VAL A 67 2.68 17.66 -1.44
C VAL A 67 3.80 18.03 -2.41
N ALA A 68 4.74 17.11 -2.65
CA ALA A 68 5.80 17.36 -3.62
C ALA A 68 5.23 17.46 -5.03
N VAL A 69 5.70 18.43 -5.82
CA VAL A 69 5.23 18.65 -7.20
C VAL A 69 5.53 17.44 -8.09
N ASP A 70 6.59 16.70 -7.78
CA ASP A 70 7.03 15.50 -8.51
C ASP A 70 6.16 14.25 -8.22
N LEU A 71 5.17 14.36 -7.32
CA LEU A 71 4.17 13.33 -7.01
C LEU A 71 2.89 13.47 -7.85
N LEU A 72 2.77 14.50 -8.69
CA LEU A 72 1.51 14.81 -9.39
C LEU A 72 1.21 13.88 -10.57
N GLY A 73 2.22 13.16 -11.08
CA GLY A 73 2.06 12.23 -12.20
C GLY A 73 1.68 12.92 -13.52
N PRO A 74 1.30 12.14 -14.56
CA PRO A 74 1.19 10.68 -14.57
C PRO A 74 2.56 9.99 -14.54
N ALA A 75 2.61 8.83 -13.89
CA ALA A 75 3.81 8.01 -13.77
C ALA A 75 3.85 6.91 -14.84
N ALA A 76 4.86 6.93 -15.69
CA ALA A 76 5.11 5.88 -16.66
C ALA A 76 5.68 4.61 -15.99
N ASP A 77 5.26 3.45 -16.50
CA ASP A 77 5.80 2.13 -16.16
C ASP A 77 5.82 1.78 -14.66
N MET A 78 4.81 2.26 -13.91
CA MET A 78 4.62 1.96 -12.49
C MET A 78 4.24 0.50 -12.31
N TYR A 79 5.06 -0.30 -11.64
CA TYR A 79 4.73 -1.71 -11.41
C TYR A 79 3.67 -1.93 -10.34
N GLN A 80 2.89 -2.99 -10.49
CA GLN A 80 2.07 -3.51 -9.41
C GLN A 80 2.95 -4.17 -8.36
N LEU A 81 2.75 -3.81 -7.09
CA LEU A 81 3.35 -4.51 -5.96
C LEU A 81 2.70 -5.88 -5.80
N LYS A 82 3.54 -6.88 -5.52
CA LYS A 82 3.18 -8.23 -5.10
C LYS A 82 3.63 -8.46 -3.67
N TRP A 83 2.86 -9.29 -2.96
CA TRP A 83 3.22 -9.68 -1.61
C TRP A 83 4.38 -10.68 -1.59
N SER A 84 5.46 -10.35 -0.90
CA SER A 84 6.58 -11.26 -0.65
C SER A 84 6.55 -11.76 0.79
N ARG A 85 6.40 -13.09 0.94
CA ARG A 85 6.49 -13.74 2.26
C ARG A 85 7.90 -13.66 2.85
N GLN A 86 8.92 -13.55 2.00
CA GLN A 86 10.30 -13.37 2.46
C GLN A 86 10.48 -11.98 3.09
N LEU A 87 9.96 -10.93 2.46
CA LEU A 87 9.98 -9.56 3.02
C LEU A 87 9.12 -9.45 4.29
N GLU A 88 7.98 -10.15 4.34
CA GLU A 88 7.17 -10.24 5.55
C GLU A 88 7.93 -10.89 6.72
N GLN A 89 8.65 -11.98 6.45
CA GLN A 89 9.49 -12.65 7.45
C GLN A 89 10.63 -11.73 7.94
N ILE A 90 11.24 -10.96 7.04
CA ILE A 90 12.24 -9.94 7.39
C ILE A 90 11.62 -8.88 8.32
N GLY A 91 10.39 -8.46 8.05
CA GLY A 91 9.62 -7.57 8.92
C GLY A 91 9.38 -8.15 10.32
N TYR A 92 9.02 -9.43 10.40
CA TYR A 92 8.87 -10.13 11.67
C TYR A 92 10.18 -10.16 12.46
N GLU A 93 11.27 -10.59 11.84
CA GLU A 93 12.59 -10.69 12.48
C GLU A 93 13.08 -9.32 12.98
N TYR A 94 12.89 -8.27 12.17
CA TYR A 94 13.22 -6.91 12.58
C TYR A 94 12.50 -6.50 13.87
N VAL A 95 11.19 -6.77 13.98
CA VAL A 95 10.40 -6.44 15.16
C VAL A 95 10.82 -7.23 16.39
N GLN A 96 11.23 -8.49 16.23
CA GLN A 96 11.72 -9.32 17.34
C GLN A 96 13.11 -8.88 17.83
N GLU A 97 14.00 -8.45 16.94
CA GLU A 97 15.41 -8.18 17.27
C GLU A 97 15.70 -6.71 17.63
N LYS A 98 14.88 -5.77 17.17
CA LYS A 98 15.15 -4.33 17.32
C LYS A 98 14.17 -3.65 18.25
N LYS A 99 14.66 -2.63 18.99
CA LYS A 99 13.79 -1.69 19.70
C LYS A 99 13.06 -0.83 18.69
N LYS A 100 11.78 -0.53 18.95
CA LYS A 100 10.93 0.31 18.10
C LYS A 100 11.64 1.61 17.74
N ALA A 101 11.56 2.03 16.47
CA ALA A 101 12.10 3.31 16.05
C ALA A 101 11.31 4.45 16.69
N THR A 102 12.00 5.57 16.91
CA THR A 102 11.45 6.80 17.46
C THR A 102 10.65 7.62 16.45
N ASN A 103 10.89 7.42 15.15
CA ASN A 103 10.23 8.16 14.07
C ASN A 103 9.55 7.21 13.08
N VAL A 104 8.24 7.39 12.89
CA VAL A 104 7.37 6.55 12.03
C VAL A 104 7.48 6.92 10.55
N LEU A 105 8.00 8.10 10.23
CA LEU A 105 8.20 8.59 8.87
C LEU A 105 9.59 8.27 8.31
N GLU A 106 10.50 7.81 9.15
CA GLU A 106 11.86 7.44 8.73
C GLU A 106 11.89 6.05 8.10
N SER A 107 12.83 5.88 7.16
CA SER A 107 13.21 4.55 6.70
C SER A 107 13.99 3.80 7.75
N ILE A 108 13.84 2.49 7.72
CA ILE A 108 14.65 1.54 8.47
C ILE A 108 15.41 0.64 7.51
N GLU A 109 16.55 0.14 7.96
CA GLU A 109 17.36 -0.80 7.20
C GLU A 109 17.58 -2.09 8.00
N TYR A 110 17.40 -3.24 7.34
CA TYR A 110 17.60 -4.54 7.96
C TYR A 110 17.93 -5.60 6.92
N LYS A 111 18.99 -6.38 7.15
CA LYS A 111 19.44 -7.49 6.27
C LYS A 111 19.48 -7.10 4.78
N GLU A 112 20.05 -5.94 4.45
CA GLU A 112 20.13 -5.39 3.08
C GLU A 112 18.78 -5.00 2.44
N HIS A 113 17.71 -4.94 3.22
CA HIS A 113 16.41 -4.44 2.78
C HIS A 113 16.15 -3.06 3.35
N ILE A 114 15.27 -2.31 2.68
CA ILE A 114 14.78 -1.03 3.14
C ILE A 114 13.33 -1.19 3.58
N GLY A 115 13.00 -0.60 4.71
CA GLY A 115 11.65 -0.65 5.24
C GLY A 115 11.21 0.68 5.82
N PHE A 116 9.99 0.67 6.33
CA PHE A 116 9.37 1.81 6.98
C PHE A 116 8.24 1.33 7.89
N TYR A 117 7.85 2.19 8.82
CA TYR A 117 6.67 1.96 9.63
C TYR A 117 5.42 2.39 8.87
N TRP A 118 4.39 1.57 8.98
CA TRP A 118 3.10 1.77 8.34
C TRP A 118 2.00 1.78 9.40
N MET A 119 1.12 2.77 9.35
CA MET A 119 -0.09 2.79 10.18
C MET A 119 -1.05 1.73 9.62
N GLY A 120 -1.18 0.59 10.31
CA GLY A 120 -1.94 -0.58 9.87
C GLY A 120 -3.41 -0.30 9.52
N ASP A 121 -4.34 -0.59 10.43
CA ASP A 121 -5.76 -0.34 10.20
C ASP A 121 -6.12 1.13 10.44
N MET A 122 -6.09 1.94 9.38
CA MET A 122 -6.39 3.38 9.40
C MET A 122 -7.86 3.70 9.74
N LYS A 123 -8.76 2.70 9.81
CA LYS A 123 -10.18 2.89 10.15
C LYS A 123 -10.39 3.60 11.47
N GLN A 124 -9.60 3.25 12.48
CA GLN A 124 -9.73 3.84 13.82
C GLN A 124 -9.32 5.31 13.82
N VAL A 125 -8.26 5.66 13.09
CA VAL A 125 -7.78 7.03 12.91
C VAL A 125 -8.86 7.88 12.22
N ILE A 126 -9.38 7.39 11.09
CA ILE A 126 -10.43 8.08 10.34
C ILE A 126 -11.68 8.27 11.21
N SER A 127 -12.13 7.22 11.91
CA SER A 127 -13.30 7.32 12.78
C SER A 127 -13.15 8.39 13.86
N SER A 128 -11.92 8.64 14.33
CA SER A 128 -11.63 9.65 15.37
C SER A 128 -11.62 11.07 14.81
N ILE A 129 -11.09 11.25 13.59
CA ILE A 129 -11.14 12.52 12.86
C ILE A 129 -12.59 12.87 12.50
N LEU A 130 -13.34 11.91 11.97
CA LEU A 130 -14.74 12.11 11.58
C LEU A 130 -15.62 12.48 12.77
N LYS A 131 -15.41 11.88 13.95
CA LYS A 131 -16.11 12.24 15.20
C LYS A 131 -15.79 13.67 15.68
N SER A 132 -14.63 14.20 15.29
CA SER A 132 -14.18 15.54 15.69
C SER A 132 -14.71 16.65 14.76
N LEU A 133 -15.30 16.28 13.63
CA LEU A 133 -15.95 17.20 12.70
C LEU A 133 -17.47 17.16 12.95
N PRO A 134 -18.19 18.29 12.86
CA PRO A 134 -19.65 18.33 13.04
C PRO A 134 -20.36 17.80 11.78
N LEU A 135 -20.11 16.55 11.44
CA LEU A 135 -20.65 15.84 10.30
C LEU A 135 -21.91 15.12 10.76
N GLY A 136 -23.06 15.81 10.73
CA GLY A 136 -24.36 15.27 11.15
C GLY A 136 -24.83 14.08 10.32
N ALA A 137 -25.86 14.24 9.49
CA ALA A 137 -26.44 13.18 8.65
C ALA A 137 -25.49 12.58 7.57
N LEU A 138 -24.24 13.05 7.51
CA LEU A 138 -23.21 12.57 6.59
C LEU A 138 -22.43 11.37 7.15
N ALA A 139 -22.54 11.06 8.44
CA ALA A 139 -21.79 9.97 9.08
C ALA A 139 -22.04 8.60 8.39
N ASP A 140 -23.27 8.31 7.98
CA ASP A 140 -23.62 7.05 7.33
C ASP A 140 -23.09 6.96 5.89
N SER A 141 -23.05 8.08 5.15
CA SER A 141 -22.40 8.14 3.83
C SER A 141 -20.89 8.04 3.93
N LEU A 142 -20.29 8.60 4.98
CA LEU A 142 -18.84 8.56 5.20
C LEU A 142 -18.36 7.15 5.55
N ASN A 143 -19.16 6.36 6.28
CA ASN A 143 -18.87 4.95 6.52
C ASN A 143 -18.76 4.14 5.21
N SER A 144 -19.64 4.43 4.23
CA SER A 144 -19.57 3.84 2.89
C SER A 144 -18.38 4.32 2.06
N MET A 145 -17.81 5.48 2.40
CA MET A 145 -16.63 6.07 1.74
C MET A 145 -15.32 5.83 2.51
N MET A 146 -15.32 5.01 3.57
CA MET A 146 -14.13 4.77 4.40
C MET A 146 -12.95 4.27 3.60
N GLU A 147 -13.16 3.37 2.64
CA GLU A 147 -12.09 2.83 1.81
C GLU A 147 -11.43 3.90 0.94
N ILE A 148 -12.22 4.82 0.38
CA ILE A 148 -11.72 5.95 -0.39
C ILE A 148 -10.93 6.91 0.51
N LEU A 149 -11.44 7.21 1.71
CA LEU A 149 -10.77 8.07 2.68
C LEU A 149 -9.44 7.46 3.16
N GLU A 150 -9.39 6.14 3.37
CA GLU A 150 -8.17 5.42 3.70
C GLU A 150 -7.11 5.56 2.61
N THR A 151 -7.49 5.38 1.35
CA THR A 151 -6.58 5.54 0.21
C THR A 151 -6.08 6.99 0.09
N ILE A 152 -6.95 7.99 0.27
CA ILE A 152 -6.55 9.41 0.25
C ILE A 152 -5.55 9.72 1.38
N LEU A 153 -5.81 9.27 2.60
CA LEU A 153 -4.90 9.47 3.73
C LEU A 153 -3.56 8.78 3.52
N MET A 154 -3.57 7.62 2.89
CA MET A 154 -2.35 6.92 2.50
C MET A 154 -1.54 7.71 1.47
N VAL A 155 -2.18 8.25 0.43
CA VAL A 155 -1.51 9.11 -0.56
C VAL A 155 -0.93 10.35 0.12
N ILE A 156 -1.66 10.96 1.07
CA ILE A 156 -1.16 12.08 1.88
C ILE A 156 0.07 11.68 2.70
N TRP A 157 0.00 10.56 3.42
CA TRP A 157 1.08 10.07 4.27
C TRP A 157 2.36 9.79 3.47
N ILE A 158 2.20 9.14 2.32
CA ILE A 158 3.29 8.91 1.36
C ILE A 158 3.83 10.24 0.84
N GLY A 159 2.94 11.18 0.50
CA GLY A 159 3.32 12.50 0.01
C GLY A 159 4.11 13.33 1.03
N VAL A 160 3.73 13.28 2.31
CA VAL A 160 4.43 13.96 3.41
C VAL A 160 5.81 13.34 3.67
N ALA A 161 5.94 12.02 3.50
CA ALA A 161 7.22 11.33 3.63
C ALA A 161 8.17 11.56 2.43
N ALA A 162 7.62 12.00 1.29
CA ALA A 162 8.41 12.26 0.10
C ALA A 162 9.22 13.56 0.23
N PRO A 163 10.43 13.61 -0.35
CA PRO A 163 11.22 14.83 -0.39
C PRO A 163 10.53 15.87 -1.28
N LYS A 164 10.66 17.14 -0.88
CA LYS A 164 10.00 18.28 -1.55
C LYS A 164 10.69 18.74 -2.84
N SER A 165 11.83 18.16 -3.18
CA SER A 165 12.64 18.57 -4.33
C SER A 165 13.37 17.38 -4.94
N THR A 166 13.35 17.28 -6.27
CA THR A 166 14.26 16.48 -7.07
C THR A 166 15.51 17.28 -7.47
N PRO A 167 16.66 16.64 -7.77
CA PRO A 167 16.88 15.19 -7.75
C PRO A 167 16.96 14.61 -6.33
N LEU A 168 16.51 13.36 -6.18
CA LEU A 168 16.62 12.61 -4.93
C LEU A 168 18.08 12.53 -4.48
N GLN A 169 18.35 12.70 -3.19
CA GLN A 169 19.73 12.65 -2.69
C GLN A 169 20.25 11.21 -2.64
N LYS A 170 21.50 11.02 -3.06
CA LYS A 170 22.17 9.71 -3.00
C LYS A 170 22.35 9.26 -1.55
N GLY A 171 21.90 8.05 -1.25
CA GLY A 171 21.97 7.47 0.10
C GLY A 171 20.87 7.96 1.05
N ALA A 172 19.97 8.84 0.59
CA ALA A 172 18.76 9.16 1.34
C ALA A 172 17.70 8.07 1.17
N HIS A 173 16.85 7.96 2.19
CA HIS A 173 15.78 7.00 2.28
C HIS A 173 14.50 7.73 2.74
N PHE A 174 13.36 7.36 2.16
CA PHE A 174 12.15 8.22 2.16
C PHE A 174 10.96 7.62 2.90
N GLY A 175 11.21 6.73 3.85
CA GLY A 175 10.20 6.08 4.68
C GLY A 175 9.10 5.43 3.83
N PRO A 176 7.82 5.73 4.10
CA PRO A 176 6.70 5.27 3.28
C PRO A 176 6.79 5.65 1.79
N ALA A 177 7.45 6.76 1.43
CA ALA A 177 7.59 7.17 0.03
C ALA A 177 8.51 6.23 -0.79
N GLU A 178 9.20 5.31 -0.14
CA GLU A 178 9.89 4.19 -0.79
C GLU A 178 8.93 3.33 -1.66
N VAL A 179 7.62 3.34 -1.38
CA VAL A 179 6.64 2.64 -2.23
C VAL A 179 6.30 3.37 -3.53
N LEU A 180 6.82 4.58 -3.75
CA LEU A 180 6.61 5.34 -4.98
C LEU A 180 7.53 4.92 -6.12
N PHE A 181 8.61 4.20 -5.82
CA PHE A 181 9.56 3.77 -6.85
C PHE A 181 8.87 2.86 -7.86
N ALA A 182 8.77 3.32 -9.12
CA ALA A 182 8.03 2.62 -10.17
C ALA A 182 8.54 1.20 -10.41
N GLU A 183 9.86 1.01 -10.38
CA GLU A 183 10.50 -0.28 -10.64
C GLU A 183 10.38 -1.31 -9.51
N ARG A 184 9.93 -0.90 -8.32
CA ARG A 184 9.67 -1.85 -7.22
C ARG A 184 8.34 -2.56 -7.42
N PHE A 185 8.37 -3.87 -7.22
CA PHE A 185 7.22 -4.73 -7.45
C PHE A 185 7.01 -5.78 -6.36
N GLU A 186 7.81 -5.78 -5.28
CA GLU A 186 7.64 -6.68 -4.14
C GLU A 186 7.61 -5.89 -2.83
N ILE A 187 6.66 -6.21 -1.97
CA ILE A 187 6.53 -5.67 -0.62
C ILE A 187 6.11 -6.78 0.35
N GLY A 188 6.58 -6.73 1.59
CA GLY A 188 6.04 -7.57 2.65
C GLY A 188 5.98 -6.78 3.94
N CYS A 189 4.85 -6.86 4.65
CA CYS A 189 4.67 -6.16 5.92
C CYS A 189 4.31 -7.14 7.02
N PHE A 190 4.97 -7.00 8.16
CA PHE A 190 4.56 -7.65 9.40
C PHE A 190 3.76 -6.68 10.26
N SER A 191 2.61 -7.11 10.80
CA SER A 191 1.76 -6.25 11.62
C SER A 191 1.87 -6.60 13.10
N GLU A 192 2.11 -5.56 13.89
CA GLU A 192 1.89 -5.54 15.34
C GLU A 192 0.55 -4.86 15.65
N ILE A 193 0.16 -4.82 16.93
CA ILE A 193 -1.13 -4.28 17.38
C ILE A 193 -1.32 -2.80 16.99
N LEU A 194 -0.25 -1.99 17.00
CA LEU A 194 -0.33 -0.53 16.83
C LEU A 194 0.26 -0.01 15.52
N TYR A 195 1.05 -0.84 14.83
CA TYR A 195 1.74 -0.45 13.60
C TYR A 195 2.10 -1.71 12.81
N SER A 196 2.37 -1.52 11.53
CA SER A 196 3.00 -2.52 10.69
C SER A 196 4.40 -2.06 10.31
N VAL A 197 5.28 -3.00 10.03
CA VAL A 197 6.63 -2.73 9.49
C VAL A 197 6.69 -3.36 8.12
N CYS A 198 6.87 -2.53 7.10
CA CYS A 198 6.93 -2.95 5.70
C CYS A 198 8.37 -2.92 5.22
N PHE A 199 8.76 -3.93 4.45
CA PHE A 199 10.06 -4.02 3.78
C PHE A 199 9.90 -4.19 2.27
N LEU A 200 10.89 -3.66 1.57
CA LEU A 200 11.05 -3.63 0.12
C LEU A 200 12.49 -4.05 -0.22
N ASN A 201 12.68 -4.56 -1.43
CA ASN A 201 14.03 -4.78 -1.97
C ASN A 201 14.73 -3.43 -2.22
N LYS A 202 16.01 -3.33 -1.85
CA LYS A 202 16.84 -2.19 -2.24
C LYS A 202 17.01 -2.15 -3.76
N ILE A 203 17.06 -0.94 -4.30
CA ILE A 203 17.32 -0.65 -5.71
C ILE A 203 18.54 0.26 -5.82
N PRO A 204 19.25 0.25 -6.97
CA PRO A 204 20.25 1.27 -7.24
C PRO A 204 19.66 2.67 -7.12
N HIS A 205 20.51 3.65 -6.84
CA HIS A 205 20.09 5.05 -6.71
C HIS A 205 19.38 5.54 -7.99
N ARG A 206 18.30 6.30 -7.78
CA ARG A 206 17.53 7.00 -8.81
C ARG A 206 17.37 8.45 -8.40
N ASP A 207 17.39 9.34 -9.40
CA ASP A 207 17.20 10.78 -9.21
C ASP A 207 15.72 11.16 -9.03
N VAL A 208 14.79 10.25 -9.37
CA VAL A 208 13.32 10.41 -9.30
C VAL A 208 12.67 9.09 -8.89
N PHE A 209 11.45 9.15 -8.33
CA PHE A 209 10.69 7.95 -7.95
C PHE A 209 10.19 7.17 -9.17
N PHE A 210 9.73 7.89 -10.18
CA PHE A 210 9.20 7.34 -11.41
C PHE A 210 9.52 8.29 -12.58
N LYS A 211 9.40 7.77 -13.80
CA LYS A 211 9.49 8.61 -14.99
C LYS A 211 8.12 9.21 -15.25
N GLU A 212 8.05 10.49 -15.56
CA GLU A 212 6.81 11.10 -16.03
C GLU A 212 6.43 10.53 -17.40
N GLY A 213 5.16 10.23 -17.58
CA GLY A 213 4.65 9.69 -18.83
C GLY A 213 3.31 8.98 -18.68
N VAL A 214 2.71 8.61 -19.80
CA VAL A 214 1.45 7.86 -19.81
C VAL A 214 1.68 6.48 -19.19
N ALA A 215 0.75 6.07 -18.32
CA ALA A 215 0.77 4.77 -17.67
C ALA A 215 0.90 3.63 -18.71
N CYS A 216 1.59 2.56 -18.32
CA CYS A 216 1.77 1.36 -19.15
C CYS A 216 2.33 1.54 -20.57
N THR A 217 3.01 2.65 -20.88
CA THR A 217 3.58 2.90 -22.21
C THR A 217 4.67 1.92 -22.63
N SER A 218 5.47 1.44 -21.68
CA SER A 218 6.60 0.54 -21.93
C SER A 218 6.85 -0.40 -20.76
N CYS A 219 5.81 -1.11 -20.31
CA CYS A 219 5.98 -2.24 -19.38
C CYS A 219 7.07 -3.17 -19.92
N GLY A 220 8.15 -3.36 -19.14
CA GLY A 220 9.40 -3.96 -19.61
C GLY A 220 9.22 -5.34 -20.28
N ASN A 221 10.18 -5.74 -21.13
CA ASN A 221 10.09 -6.94 -21.96
C ASN A 221 9.47 -8.17 -21.24
N GLY A 222 8.28 -8.59 -21.66
CA GLY A 222 7.56 -9.77 -21.14
C GLY A 222 6.70 -9.49 -19.90
N THR A 223 6.38 -8.24 -19.61
CA THR A 223 5.28 -7.83 -18.73
C THR A 223 4.15 -7.22 -19.57
N HIS A 224 3.00 -7.03 -18.95
CA HIS A 224 1.81 -6.42 -19.57
C HIS A 224 1.21 -5.44 -18.57
N CYS A 225 0.38 -4.52 -19.06
CA CYS A 225 -0.45 -3.71 -18.18
C CYS A 225 -1.49 -4.59 -17.49
N GLU A 226 -1.95 -4.20 -16.31
CA GLU A 226 -3.06 -4.87 -15.63
C GLU A 226 -4.36 -4.71 -16.43
N PHE A 227 -5.28 -5.67 -16.26
CA PHE A 227 -6.59 -5.65 -16.93
C PHE A 227 -7.69 -5.95 -15.92
N TRP A 228 -8.81 -5.24 -16.03
CA TRP A 228 -10.02 -5.40 -15.22
C TRP A 228 -11.17 -5.85 -16.10
N GLU A 229 -12.10 -6.61 -15.53
CA GLU A 229 -13.39 -6.87 -16.16
C GLU A 229 -14.44 -6.00 -15.46
N GLU A 230 -15.07 -5.13 -16.22
CA GLU A 230 -16.15 -4.26 -15.78
C GLU A 230 -17.46 -5.02 -15.58
N ALA A 231 -18.44 -4.40 -14.91
CA ALA A 231 -19.73 -5.03 -14.60
C ALA A 231 -20.54 -5.41 -15.86
N ASP A 232 -20.26 -4.79 -17.00
CA ASP A 232 -20.86 -5.09 -18.31
C ASP A 232 -20.09 -6.17 -19.10
N GLY A 233 -19.02 -6.73 -18.52
CA GLY A 233 -18.17 -7.74 -19.12
C GLY A 233 -17.11 -7.19 -20.09
N THR A 234 -16.95 -5.87 -20.18
CA THR A 234 -15.86 -5.27 -20.96
C THR A 234 -14.53 -5.39 -20.20
N ILE A 235 -13.44 -5.57 -20.95
CA ILE A 235 -12.10 -5.65 -20.38
C ILE A 235 -11.41 -4.31 -20.60
N GLU A 236 -11.07 -3.62 -19.52
CA GLU A 236 -10.34 -2.37 -19.56
C GLU A 236 -8.87 -2.58 -19.14
N GLU A 237 -7.98 -1.84 -19.80
CA GLU A 237 -6.56 -1.77 -19.45
C GLU A 237 -6.40 -0.81 -18.27
N GLY A 238 -5.73 -1.25 -17.21
CA GLY A 238 -5.44 -0.42 -16.04
C GLY A 238 -4.18 0.41 -16.18
N GLU A 239 -3.59 0.79 -15.04
CA GLU A 239 -2.51 1.78 -15.00
C GLU A 239 -1.18 1.22 -14.51
N LEU A 240 -1.16 -0.01 -13.97
CA LEU A 240 0.06 -0.64 -13.44
C LEU A 240 0.59 -1.75 -14.34
N CYS A 241 1.91 -1.82 -14.45
CA CYS A 241 2.60 -2.95 -15.07
C CYS A 241 2.59 -4.19 -14.16
N VAL A 242 2.12 -5.33 -14.66
CA VAL A 242 2.13 -6.60 -13.94
C VAL A 242 3.54 -7.21 -13.98
N PRO A 243 4.25 -7.35 -12.83
CA PRO A 243 5.59 -7.92 -12.84
C PRO A 243 5.54 -9.41 -13.20
N LYS A 244 6.63 -9.92 -13.80
CA LYS A 244 6.75 -11.34 -14.16
C LYS A 244 6.52 -12.25 -12.95
N LYS A 245 6.00 -13.45 -13.20
CA LYS A 245 5.96 -14.50 -12.17
C LYS A 245 7.40 -14.93 -11.87
N THR A 246 7.81 -14.81 -10.62
CA THR A 246 9.07 -15.39 -10.15
C THR A 246 8.92 -16.92 -10.16
N LYS A 247 10.00 -17.64 -10.52
CA LYS A 247 9.99 -19.11 -10.61
C LYS A 247 9.71 -19.69 -9.21
N GLY A 248 8.45 -20.00 -8.92
CA GLY A 248 7.97 -20.48 -7.61
C GLY A 248 6.49 -20.24 -7.33
N GLU A 249 5.83 -19.32 -8.05
CA GLU A 249 4.37 -19.12 -7.97
C GLU A 249 3.60 -20.24 -8.71
N VAL A 250 3.31 -21.34 -8.02
CA VAL A 250 2.33 -22.34 -8.49
C VAL A 250 0.92 -21.76 -8.31
N ASN A 251 0.19 -21.61 -9.42
CA ASN A 251 -1.18 -21.11 -9.48
C ASN A 251 -2.09 -21.80 -8.44
N GLY A 252 -2.58 -21.04 -7.46
CA GLY A 252 -3.67 -21.44 -6.55
C GLY A 252 -5.05 -21.40 -7.21
N ASN A 253 -5.15 -21.68 -8.50
CA ASN A 253 -6.44 -21.79 -9.21
C ASN A 253 -6.64 -23.23 -9.69
N ARG A 254 -6.80 -24.16 -8.73
CA ARG A 254 -7.29 -25.50 -9.03
C ARG A 254 -8.82 -25.39 -9.05
N ARG A 255 -9.38 -25.19 -10.24
CA ARG A 255 -10.82 -25.38 -10.49
C ARG A 255 -11.21 -26.72 -9.87
N ILE A 256 -12.14 -26.71 -8.93
CA ILE A 256 -12.80 -27.90 -8.40
C ILE A 256 -13.69 -28.42 -9.54
N GLY A 257 -13.08 -29.19 -10.45
CA GLY A 257 -13.80 -30.02 -11.39
C GLY A 257 -14.23 -31.27 -10.66
N TRP A 258 -15.52 -31.38 -10.37
CA TRP A 258 -16.15 -32.61 -9.93
C TRP A 258 -15.91 -33.70 -10.99
N ILE A 259 -15.03 -34.66 -10.69
CA ILE A 259 -15.01 -35.93 -11.40
C ILE A 259 -15.71 -36.93 -10.49
N VAL A 260 -16.98 -37.21 -10.82
CA VAL A 260 -17.71 -38.36 -10.30
C VAL A 260 -17.06 -39.60 -10.92
N GLY A 261 -16.15 -40.22 -10.18
CA GLY A 261 -15.47 -41.45 -10.57
C GLY A 261 -15.69 -42.51 -9.50
N VAL A 262 -16.83 -43.19 -9.56
CA VAL A 262 -17.10 -44.41 -8.79
C VAL A 262 -16.00 -45.42 -9.11
N THR A 263 -15.18 -45.77 -8.12
CA THR A 263 -14.29 -46.92 -8.21
C THR A 263 -14.65 -47.88 -7.09
N VAL A 264 -15.30 -48.97 -7.49
CA VAL A 264 -15.60 -50.14 -6.67
C VAL A 264 -14.28 -50.81 -6.29
N MET A 265 -13.91 -50.80 -5.00
CA MET A 265 -12.83 -51.63 -4.48
C MET A 265 -13.40 -52.98 -4.04
N CYS A 266 -13.10 -54.03 -4.79
CA CYS A 266 -13.15 -55.41 -4.30
C CYS A 266 -12.08 -55.60 -3.23
N VAL A 267 -12.50 -55.96 -2.01
CA VAL A 267 -11.61 -56.44 -0.95
C VAL A 267 -11.58 -57.96 -1.03
N THR A 268 -10.45 -58.53 -1.43
CA THR A 268 -10.15 -59.96 -1.23
C THR A 268 -9.71 -60.17 0.21
N MET A 269 -10.51 -60.93 0.97
CA MET A 269 -10.13 -61.47 2.28
C MET A 269 -9.24 -62.69 2.08
N PHE A 270 -8.05 -62.67 2.68
CA PHE A 270 -7.30 -63.87 3.06
C PHE A 270 -7.23 -63.91 4.58
N GLY A 271 -7.79 -64.97 5.14
CA GLY A 271 -7.88 -65.32 6.56
C GLY A 271 -8.67 -66.60 6.68
#